data_AF-A0A0C9X3M7-F1
#
_entry.id   AF-A0A0C9X3M7-F1
#
_cell.length_a   1.000
_cell.length_b   1.000
_cell.length_c   1.000
_cell.angle_alpha   90.00
_cell.angle_beta   90.00
_cell.angle_gamma   90.00
#
_symmetry.space_group_name_H-M   'P 1'
#
loop_
_entity.id
_entity.type
_entity.pdbx_description
1 polymer ?
#
loop_
_entity_poly.entity_id
_entity_poly.type
_entity_poly.pdbx_seq_one_letter_code
_entity_poly.pdbx_strand_id
1 'polypeptide(L)'
;MNNLHLIFEQLETLQPVGRLLPLQIQDLLENLPRLTEKELVSSGHRDSLCPICLTPYLALLAEEESALAMESPAHPVEELGVTKLSQSWQCGHLFCRRDISRWIQTGKDSCPICRRVMVTATPTSSDPEITEFESNERIMTDLRAAFPPDEDDRQGFSGMYS
;
A
#
# COMPACT_ATOMS: atom_id res chain seq x y z
N MET A 1 15.82 11.69 41.05
CA MET A 1 14.85 12.05 39.98
C MET A 1 15.50 11.81 38.62
N ASN A 2 15.79 10.54 38.26
CA ASN A 2 16.57 10.22 37.04
C ASN A 2 15.83 9.17 36.18
N ASN A 3 14.55 9.39 35.89
CA ASN A 3 13.76 8.49 35.02
C ASN A 3 13.48 9.07 33.63
N LEU A 4 13.96 10.27 33.31
CA LEU A 4 13.68 10.91 32.01
C LEU A 4 14.74 10.61 30.94
N HIS A 5 15.94 10.14 31.31
CA HIS A 5 17.01 9.87 30.34
C HIS A 5 16.84 8.53 29.61
N LEU A 6 16.21 7.54 30.26
CA LEU A 6 15.98 6.20 29.68
C LEU A 6 14.85 6.19 28.64
N ILE A 7 13.93 7.16 28.68
CA ILE A 7 12.84 7.27 27.70
C ILE A 7 13.36 7.80 26.36
N PHE A 8 14.40 8.66 26.38
CA PHE A 8 14.93 9.26 25.16
C PHE A 8 15.72 8.26 24.30
N GLU A 9 16.46 7.33 24.91
CA GLU A 9 17.14 6.23 24.19
C GLU A 9 16.16 5.18 23.62
N GLN A 10 14.97 5.00 24.22
CA GLN A 10 13.96 4.08 23.71
C GLN A 10 13.15 4.62 22.52
N LEU A 11 13.30 5.91 22.18
CA LEU A 11 12.64 6.51 21.02
C LEU A 11 13.48 6.42 19.74
N GLU A 12 14.78 6.12 19.82
CA GLU A 12 15.61 5.85 18.64
C GLU A 12 15.41 4.44 18.07
N THR A 13 14.86 3.51 18.85
CA THR A 13 14.57 2.13 18.41
C THR A 13 13.18 1.96 17.80
N LEU A 14 12.31 2.95 17.95
CA LEU A 14 11.05 3.03 17.19
C LEU A 14 11.31 3.73 15.87
N GLN A 15 11.98 3.06 14.91
CA GLN A 15 11.84 3.46 13.52
C GLN A 15 10.34 3.50 13.22
N PRO A 16 9.73 4.68 12.98
CA PRO A 16 8.32 4.71 12.68
C PRO A 16 8.14 4.03 11.32
N VAL A 17 7.49 2.88 11.33
CA VAL A 17 6.99 2.20 10.14
C VAL A 17 6.28 3.27 9.30
N GLY A 18 6.82 3.55 8.11
CA GLY A 18 6.29 4.59 7.22
C GLY A 18 7.02 5.94 7.21
N ARG A 19 8.33 5.99 7.53
CA ARG A 19 9.19 7.12 7.13
C ARG A 19 10.33 6.67 6.22
N LEU A 20 10.37 7.23 5.02
CA LEU A 20 11.46 7.03 4.06
C LEU A 20 12.71 7.82 4.45
N LEU A 21 13.88 7.21 4.26
CA LEU A 21 15.15 7.92 4.36
C LEU A 21 15.29 8.90 3.18
N PRO A 22 15.96 10.06 3.35
CA PRO A 22 16.14 11.04 2.28
C PRO A 22 16.75 10.47 0.99
N LEU A 23 17.69 9.52 1.12
CA LEU A 23 18.30 8.84 -0.03
C LEU A 23 17.31 7.93 -0.77
N GLN A 24 16.44 7.24 -0.03
CA GLN A 24 15.40 6.38 -0.63
C GLN A 24 14.33 7.23 -1.33
N ILE A 25 13.99 8.39 -0.78
CA ILE A 25 13.09 9.36 -1.42
C ILE A 25 13.66 9.75 -2.78
N GLN A 26 14.91 10.20 -2.83
CA GLN A 26 15.54 10.63 -4.08
C GLN A 26 15.59 9.50 -5.12
N ASP A 27 16.02 8.30 -4.71
CA ASP A 27 16.09 7.13 -5.59
C ASP A 27 14.71 6.76 -6.17
N LEU A 28 13.66 6.80 -5.35
CA LEU A 28 12.30 6.55 -5.85
C LEU A 28 11.88 7.59 -6.88
N LEU A 29 12.13 8.88 -6.63
CA LEU A 29 11.74 9.96 -7.53
C LEU A 29 12.47 9.89 -8.88
N GLU A 30 13.73 9.47 -8.86
CA GLU A 30 14.54 9.29 -10.07
C GLU A 30 14.09 8.08 -10.90
N ASN A 31 13.69 7.00 -10.23
CA ASN A 31 13.22 5.77 -10.88
C ASN A 31 11.74 5.80 -11.31
N LEU A 32 11.03 6.92 -11.13
CA LEU A 32 9.65 7.07 -11.59
C LEU A 32 9.59 7.25 -13.12
N PRO A 33 8.99 6.30 -13.86
CA PRO A 33 8.89 6.37 -15.32
C PRO A 33 8.00 7.55 -15.72
N ARG A 34 8.39 8.26 -16.78
CA ARG A 34 7.52 9.25 -17.44
C ARG A 34 6.67 8.53 -18.47
N LEU A 35 5.35 8.65 -18.35
CA LEU A 35 4.42 8.11 -19.32
C LEU A 35 4.11 9.13 -20.40
N THR A 36 4.10 8.66 -21.64
CA THR A 36 3.66 9.43 -22.80
C THR A 36 2.17 9.20 -23.07
N GLU A 37 1.57 10.06 -23.89
CA GLU A 37 0.15 9.93 -24.29
C GLU A 37 -0.13 8.55 -24.90
N LYS A 38 0.78 8.04 -25.74
CA LYS A 38 0.63 6.73 -26.40
C LYS A 38 0.53 5.59 -25.39
N GLU A 39 1.30 5.64 -24.31
CA GLU A 39 1.29 4.61 -23.26
C GLU A 39 0.01 4.70 -22.40
N LEU A 40 -0.48 5.91 -22.14
CA LEU A 40 -1.78 6.13 -21.48
C LEU A 40 -2.94 5.57 -22.31
N VAL A 41 -2.94 5.83 -23.62
CA VAL A 41 -3.95 5.29 -24.54
C VAL A 41 -3.85 3.76 -24.60
N SER A 42 -2.64 3.21 -24.73
CA SER A 42 -2.41 1.76 -24.80
C SER A 42 -2.82 1.02 -23.53
N SER A 43 -2.74 1.70 -22.38
CA SER A 43 -3.17 1.15 -21.08
C SER A 43 -4.65 1.40 -20.76
N GLY A 44 -5.41 2.04 -21.68
CA GLY A 44 -6.84 2.31 -21.49
C GLY A 44 -7.14 3.46 -20.52
N HIS A 45 -6.13 4.26 -20.17
CA HIS A 45 -6.21 5.34 -19.19
C HIS A 45 -6.36 6.73 -19.81
N ARG A 46 -6.77 6.81 -21.08
CA ARG A 46 -6.90 8.06 -21.84
C ARG A 46 -7.72 9.15 -21.13
N ASP A 47 -8.92 8.80 -20.64
CA ASP A 47 -9.83 9.77 -20.01
C ASP A 47 -9.79 9.70 -18.48
N SER A 48 -8.79 9.02 -17.92
CA SER A 48 -8.66 8.93 -16.47
C SER A 48 -7.99 10.16 -15.86
N LEU A 49 -8.28 10.38 -14.58
CA LEU A 49 -7.87 11.56 -13.83
C LEU A 49 -6.85 11.14 -12.77
N CYS A 50 -5.94 12.05 -12.44
CA CYS A 50 -5.12 11.87 -11.25
C CYS A 50 -6.03 11.81 -10.01
N PRO A 51 -5.97 10.76 -9.18
CA PRO A 51 -6.85 10.63 -8.00
C PRO A 51 -6.51 11.61 -6.87
N ILE A 52 -5.43 12.39 -7.00
CA ILE A 52 -4.98 13.35 -5.99
C ILE A 52 -5.41 14.77 -6.38
N CYS A 53 -4.98 15.27 -7.55
CA CYS A 53 -5.35 16.60 -8.04
C CYS A 53 -6.62 16.66 -8.89
N LEU A 54 -7.18 15.51 -9.29
CA LEU A 54 -8.36 15.39 -10.16
C LEU A 54 -8.19 15.99 -11.57
N THR A 55 -6.96 16.31 -11.96
CA THR A 55 -6.63 16.78 -13.31
C THR A 55 -6.58 15.60 -14.29
N PRO A 56 -7.15 15.72 -15.50
CA PRO A 56 -7.01 14.71 -16.55
C PRO A 56 -5.55 14.46 -16.93
N TYR A 57 -5.17 13.20 -17.14
CA TYR A 57 -3.80 12.88 -17.54
C TYR A 57 -3.36 13.56 -18.83
N LEU A 58 -4.27 13.71 -19.80
CA LEU A 58 -3.99 14.45 -21.04
C LEU A 58 -3.69 15.93 -20.80
N ALA A 59 -4.37 16.57 -19.84
CA ALA A 59 -4.10 17.96 -19.51
C ALA A 59 -2.73 18.14 -18.86
N LEU A 60 -2.32 17.18 -18.02
CA LEU A 60 -0.99 17.16 -17.39
C LEU A 60 0.13 16.96 -18.41
N LEU A 61 -0.10 16.13 -19.43
CA LEU A 61 0.85 15.96 -20.53
C LEU A 61 0.93 17.22 -21.41
N ALA A 62 -0.20 17.83 -21.73
CA ALA A 62 -0.22 19.09 -22.47
C ALA A 62 0.48 20.23 -21.71
N GLU A 63 0.37 20.26 -20.37
CA GLU A 63 1.11 21.18 -19.52
C GLU A 63 2.63 20.93 -19.60
N GLU A 64 3.07 19.67 -19.55
CA GLU A 64 4.48 19.29 -19.72
C GLU A 64 5.02 19.72 -21.10
N GLU A 65 4.29 19.41 -22.18
CA GLU A 65 4.67 19.80 -23.55
C GLU A 65 4.74 21.32 -23.72
N SER A 66 3.76 22.06 -23.17
CA SER A 66 3.71 23.52 -23.24
C SER A 66 4.86 24.15 -22.44
N ALA A 67 5.16 23.61 -21.26
CA ALA A 67 6.27 24.07 -20.43
C ALA A 67 7.62 23.83 -21.10
N LEU A 68 7.79 22.66 -21.73
CA LEU A 68 8.97 22.32 -22.53
C LEU A 68 9.13 23.24 -23.74
N ALA A 69 8.05 23.50 -24.48
CA ALA A 69 8.10 24.33 -25.68
C ALA A 69 8.38 25.82 -25.37
N MET A 70 7.89 26.31 -24.23
CA MET A 70 8.04 27.71 -23.82
C MET A 70 9.23 27.97 -22.90
N GLU A 71 10.00 26.92 -22.53
CA GLU A 71 11.11 26.98 -21.58
C GLU A 71 10.76 27.79 -20.31
N SER A 72 9.52 27.66 -19.85
CA SER A 72 8.97 28.56 -18.83
C SER A 72 9.66 28.30 -17.48
N PRO A 73 10.31 29.29 -16.87
CA PRO A 73 10.97 29.12 -15.56
C PRO A 73 9.96 29.00 -14.41
N ALA A 74 8.66 29.12 -14.68
CA ALA A 74 7.63 29.12 -13.65
C ALA A 74 7.50 27.75 -12.95
N HIS A 75 7.76 26.63 -13.65
CA HIS A 75 7.56 25.28 -13.12
C HIS A 75 8.74 24.37 -13.45
N PRO A 76 9.30 23.62 -12.47
CA PRO A 76 10.32 22.63 -12.73
C PRO A 76 9.75 21.51 -13.60
N VAL A 77 10.34 21.31 -14.77
CA VAL A 77 9.94 20.30 -15.78
C VAL A 77 10.04 18.88 -15.20
N GLU A 78 10.83 18.70 -14.15
CA GLU A 78 11.01 17.46 -13.41
C GLU A 78 9.77 17.05 -12.60
N GLU A 79 8.82 17.96 -12.35
CA GLU A 79 7.60 17.69 -11.61
C GLU A 79 6.35 17.63 -12.51
N LEU A 80 6.50 17.86 -13.81
CA LEU A 80 5.41 17.82 -14.77
C LEU A 80 5.20 16.42 -15.36
N GLY A 81 4.02 16.21 -15.94
CA GLY A 81 3.66 14.97 -16.61
C GLY A 81 3.02 13.92 -15.71
N VAL A 82 2.96 12.70 -16.27
CA VAL A 82 2.27 11.56 -15.68
C VAL A 82 3.27 10.44 -15.42
N THR A 83 3.12 9.76 -14.29
CA THR A 83 3.98 8.64 -13.92
C THR A 83 3.16 7.46 -13.41
N LYS A 84 3.77 6.28 -13.46
CA LYS A 84 3.19 5.02 -13.02
C LYS A 84 4.15 4.29 -12.10
N LEU A 85 3.60 3.73 -11.03
CA LEU A 85 4.34 2.86 -10.12
C LEU A 85 4.57 1.48 -10.78
N SER A 86 5.59 1.36 -11.64
CA SER A 86 5.80 0.22 -12.54
C SER A 86 6.70 -0.90 -12.00
N GLN A 87 7.28 -0.75 -10.80
CA GLN A 87 8.16 -1.78 -10.25
C GLN A 87 7.37 -3.06 -9.92
N SER A 88 8.05 -4.21 -9.88
CA SER A 88 7.41 -5.52 -9.68
C SER A 88 6.71 -5.65 -8.32
N TRP A 89 7.18 -4.95 -7.30
CA TRP A 89 6.54 -4.86 -5.97
C TRP A 89 5.51 -3.72 -5.86
N GLN A 90 5.42 -2.87 -6.87
CA GLN A 90 4.51 -1.73 -6.91
C GLN A 90 3.16 -2.10 -7.54
N CYS A 91 2.14 -1.30 -7.23
CA CYS A 91 0.75 -1.58 -7.57
C CYS A 91 0.33 -1.18 -8.99
N GLY A 92 1.18 -0.49 -9.77
CA GLY A 92 0.82 -0.09 -11.13
C GLY A 92 -0.11 1.12 -11.24
N HIS A 93 -0.36 1.85 -10.16
CA HIS A 93 -1.24 3.02 -10.16
C HIS A 93 -0.57 4.24 -10.81
N LEU A 94 -1.38 5.07 -11.48
CA LEU A 94 -0.95 6.25 -12.21
C LEU A 94 -1.23 7.53 -11.40
N PHE A 95 -0.32 8.49 -11.46
CA PHE A 95 -0.44 9.78 -10.78
C PHE A 95 0.22 10.89 -11.60
N CYS A 96 -0.12 12.15 -11.30
CA CYS A 96 0.71 13.25 -11.77
C CYS A 96 2.04 13.24 -11.01
N ARG A 97 3.13 13.62 -11.69
CA ARG A 97 4.48 13.56 -11.11
C ARG A 97 4.60 14.49 -9.90
N ARG A 98 4.02 15.69 -9.97
CA ARG A 98 3.97 16.67 -8.87
C ARG A 98 3.40 16.10 -7.57
N ASP A 99 2.25 15.44 -7.63
CA ASP A 99 1.55 14.96 -6.44
C ASP A 99 2.25 13.76 -5.80
N ILE A 100 2.69 12.78 -6.62
CA ILE A 100 3.39 11.61 -6.09
C ILE A 100 4.76 12.01 -5.53
N SER A 101 5.44 12.97 -6.16
CA SER A 101 6.71 13.50 -5.66
C SER A 101 6.53 14.13 -4.29
N ARG A 102 5.53 15.00 -4.13
CA ARG A 102 5.21 15.62 -2.84
C ARG A 102 4.82 14.58 -1.79
N TRP A 103 4.09 13.54 -2.19
CA TRP A 103 3.69 12.46 -1.30
C TRP A 103 4.89 11.70 -0.74
N ILE A 104 5.83 11.31 -1.61
CA ILE A 104 7.08 10.61 -1.22
C ILE A 104 7.97 11.54 -0.37
N GLN A 105 8.09 12.81 -0.73
CA GLN A 105 8.86 13.81 0.04
C GLN A 105 8.28 14.07 1.43
N THR A 106 6.96 13.90 1.63
CA THR A 106 6.33 13.98 2.95
C THR A 106 6.74 12.80 3.86
N GLY A 107 7.52 11.85 3.33
CA GLY A 107 8.00 10.67 4.02
C GLY A 107 7.03 9.49 3.93
N LYS A 108 5.95 9.61 3.14
CA LYS A 108 4.95 8.54 3.00
C LYS A 108 5.42 7.54 1.95
N ASP A 109 5.54 6.29 2.39
CA ASP A 109 6.03 5.17 1.60
C ASP A 109 4.92 4.33 0.96
N SER A 110 3.65 4.70 1.11
CA SER A 110 2.50 3.91 0.65
C SER A 110 1.78 4.54 -0.53
N CYS A 111 1.24 3.71 -1.43
CA CYS A 111 0.42 4.19 -2.54
C CYS A 111 -0.88 4.86 -2.02
N PRO A 112 -1.25 6.06 -2.51
CA PRO A 112 -2.48 6.76 -2.11
C PRO A 112 -3.77 5.97 -2.38
N ILE A 113 -3.77 5.07 -3.37
CA ILE A 113 -4.96 4.32 -3.79
C ILE A 113 -5.09 3.01 -3.00
N CYS A 114 -4.04 2.19 -2.99
CA CYS A 114 -4.12 0.84 -2.44
C CYS A 114 -3.31 0.62 -1.16
N ARG A 115 -2.65 1.67 -0.64
CA ARG A 115 -1.83 1.64 0.58
C ARG A 115 -0.68 0.62 0.55
N ARG A 116 -0.32 0.11 -0.63
CA ARG A 116 0.82 -0.80 -0.80
C ARG A 116 2.12 -0.01 -0.68
N VAL A 117 3.08 -0.56 0.06
CA VAL A 117 4.41 0.04 0.26
C VAL A 117 5.14 0.11 -1.09
N MET A 118 5.72 1.26 -1.39
CA MET A 118 6.38 1.58 -2.65
C MET A 118 7.88 1.23 -2.62
N VAL A 119 8.41 0.93 -1.43
CA VAL A 119 9.81 0.63 -1.17
C VAL A 119 9.98 -0.84 -0.81
N THR A 120 10.99 -1.46 -1.42
CA THR A 120 11.45 -2.78 -1.02
C THR A 120 12.14 -2.62 0.33
N ALA A 121 11.58 -3.21 1.39
CA ALA A 121 12.36 -3.49 2.58
C ALA A 121 13.54 -4.35 2.11
N THR A 122 14.76 -3.81 2.13
CA THR A 122 15.95 -4.65 2.10
C THR A 122 15.74 -5.71 3.18
N PRO A 123 15.86 -7.01 2.87
CA PRO A 123 15.74 -8.03 3.90
C PRO A 123 16.92 -7.83 4.85
N THR A 124 16.72 -7.06 5.91
CA THR A 124 17.55 -7.15 7.10
C THR A 124 17.27 -8.52 7.67
N SER A 125 18.16 -9.45 7.34
CA SER A 125 18.23 -10.78 7.90
C SER A 125 18.38 -10.69 9.43
N SER A 126 17.26 -10.78 10.16
CA SER A 126 17.20 -11.28 11.53
C SER A 126 15.75 -11.40 11.98
N ASP A 127 15.09 -12.49 11.60
CA ASP A 127 14.21 -13.24 12.48
C ASP A 127 14.32 -14.72 12.09
N PRO A 128 14.95 -15.58 12.91
CA PRO A 128 14.80 -17.01 12.79
C PRO A 128 13.40 -17.43 13.28
N GLU A 129 12.74 -18.25 12.46
CA GLU A 129 11.71 -19.25 12.81
C GLU A 129 10.53 -18.83 13.71
N ILE A 130 9.34 -18.76 13.11
CA ILE A 130 8.19 -19.50 13.64
C ILE A 130 7.37 -20.09 12.48
N THR A 131 7.80 -21.23 11.94
CA THR A 131 6.94 -22.10 11.13
C THR A 131 6.56 -23.32 11.96
N GLU A 132 5.73 -23.12 12.97
CA GLU A 132 4.99 -24.20 13.61
C GLU A 132 3.53 -23.78 13.72
N PHE A 133 2.69 -24.19 12.76
CA PHE A 133 1.27 -24.40 12.98
C PHE A 133 0.72 -25.45 12.00
N GLU A 134 1.43 -26.57 11.85
CA GLU A 134 0.86 -27.84 11.37
C GLU A 134 0.22 -28.61 12.54
N SER A 135 -0.83 -28.05 13.16
CA SER A 135 -1.53 -28.75 14.25
C SER A 135 -3.00 -28.35 14.47
N ASN A 136 -3.62 -27.69 13.48
CA ASN A 136 -5.02 -27.25 13.61
C ASN A 136 -6.08 -28.34 13.32
N GLU A 137 -5.70 -29.53 12.85
CA GLU A 137 -6.66 -30.64 12.60
C GLU A 137 -6.97 -31.48 13.85
N ARG A 138 -6.13 -31.45 14.89
CA ARG A 138 -6.39 -32.20 16.13
C ARG A 138 -7.36 -31.47 17.06
N ILE A 139 -7.29 -30.14 17.11
CA ILE A 139 -8.10 -29.32 18.04
C ILE A 139 -9.60 -29.39 17.68
N MET A 140 -9.95 -29.51 16.41
CA MET A 140 -11.36 -29.61 15.98
C MET A 140 -11.97 -31.00 16.25
N THR A 141 -11.15 -32.04 16.37
CA THR A 141 -11.60 -33.40 16.63
C THR A 141 -11.93 -33.61 18.12
N ASP A 142 -11.17 -32.98 19.02
CA ASP A 142 -11.38 -33.10 20.48
C ASP A 142 -12.65 -32.38 20.96
N LEU A 143 -13.05 -31.27 20.33
CA LEU A 143 -14.29 -30.56 20.65
C LEU A 143 -15.57 -31.33 20.25
N ARG A 144 -15.48 -32.20 19.23
CA ARG A 144 -16.62 -33.02 18.79
C ARG A 144 -16.84 -34.25 19.68
N ALA A 145 -15.81 -34.70 20.39
CA ALA A 145 -15.90 -35.83 21.33
C ALA A 145 -16.48 -35.42 22.70
N ALA A 146 -16.38 -34.14 23.07
CA ALA A 146 -16.85 -33.64 24.37
C ALA A 146 -18.37 -33.38 24.45
N PHE A 147 -19.05 -33.27 23.30
CA PHE A 147 -20.49 -33.03 23.22
C PHE A 147 -21.15 -34.07 22.30
N PRO A 148 -21.31 -35.33 22.74
CA PRO A 148 -22.22 -36.24 22.08
C PRO A 148 -23.63 -35.60 22.11
N PRO A 149 -24.38 -35.61 20.99
CA PRO A 149 -25.79 -35.25 21.06
C PRO A 149 -26.49 -36.24 21.99
N ASP A 150 -27.06 -35.73 23.09
CA ASP A 150 -27.93 -36.51 23.96
C ASP A 150 -29.08 -37.11 23.11
N GLU A 151 -29.07 -38.44 22.98
CA GLU A 151 -30.25 -39.20 22.59
C GLU A 151 -31.16 -39.39 23.82
N ASP A 152 -32.48 -39.37 23.57
CA ASP A 152 -33.62 -39.39 24.52
C ASP A 152 -33.93 -38.06 25.23
N ASP A 153 -35.12 -37.46 25.12
CA ASP A 153 -36.44 -38.05 25.34
C ASP A 153 -37.50 -37.50 24.35
N ARG A 154 -38.03 -38.36 23.47
CA ARG A 154 -39.40 -38.20 22.94
C ARG A 154 -40.27 -39.31 23.49
N GLN A 155 -40.49 -39.25 24.80
CA GLN A 155 -41.56 -39.95 25.47
C GLN A 155 -42.91 -39.57 24.84
N GLY A 156 -43.65 -40.62 24.49
CA GLY A 156 -44.87 -40.53 23.71
C GLY A 156 -45.97 -39.74 24.40
N PHE A 157 -46.70 -38.98 23.60
CA PHE A 157 -48.06 -38.59 23.93
C PHE A 157 -49.01 -39.42 23.06
N SER A 158 -49.30 -40.62 23.56
CA SER A 158 -50.49 -41.39 23.20
C SER A 158 -51.71 -40.70 23.80
N GLY A 159 -52.71 -40.36 22.98
CA GLY A 159 -54.08 -40.07 23.45
C GLY A 159 -54.79 -39.05 22.55
N MET A 160 -55.68 -39.46 21.65
CA MET A 160 -57.12 -39.65 21.89
C MET A 160 -57.85 -38.39 22.35
N TYR A 161 -58.41 -37.67 21.39
CA TYR A 161 -59.82 -37.26 21.44
C TYR A 161 -60.36 -37.14 20.02
N SER A 162 -61.57 -37.69 19.89
CA SER A 162 -62.41 -37.89 18.72
C SER A 162 -62.92 -36.60 18.08
#